data_AF-A0A0N0GL29-F1
#
_entry.id   AF-A0A0N0GL29-F1
#
_cell.length_a   1.000
_cell.length_b   1.000
_cell.length_c   1.000
_cell.angle_alpha   90.00
_cell.angle_beta   90.00
_cell.angle_gamma   90.00
#
_symmetry.space_group_name_H-M   'P 1'
#
loop_
_entity.id
_entity.type
_entity.pdbx_description
1 polymer ?
#
loop_
_entity_poly.entity_id
_entity_poly.type
_entity_poly.pdbx_seq_one_letter_code
_entity_poly.pdbx_strand_id
1 'polypeptide(L)'
;MSSIALNPAVETGETGGLHRTLTTLEAALDYALVKKESEHTPNPETWQVTFNVLAEAANSHNPADVAAAHAQLTKAIGETLRAEGKQPY
;
A
#
# COMPACT_ATOMS: atom_id res chain seq x y z
N MET A 1 -8.11 -4.52 18.85
CA MET A 1 -8.28 -4.28 17.41
C MET A 1 -7.71 -5.48 16.70
N SER A 2 -8.48 -6.11 15.81
CA SER A 2 -8.05 -7.32 15.09
C SER A 2 -7.24 -6.87 13.87
N SER A 3 -5.93 -7.05 13.91
CA SER A 3 -5.08 -6.68 12.77
C SER A 3 -5.07 -7.80 11.73
N ILE A 4 -5.47 -7.46 10.50
CA ILE A 4 -5.48 -8.42 9.38
C ILE A 4 -4.07 -8.44 8.81
N ALA A 5 -3.40 -9.59 8.92
CA ALA A 5 -2.04 -9.74 8.40
C ALA A 5 -2.02 -9.63 6.87
N LEU A 6 -1.14 -8.76 6.35
CA LEU A 6 -0.73 -8.77 4.94
C LEU A 6 0.35 -9.84 4.81
N ASN A 7 -0.03 -10.98 4.25
CA ASN A 7 0.88 -12.07 3.93
C ASN A 7 0.92 -12.29 2.41
N PRO A 8 2.07 -12.10 1.75
CA PRO A 8 3.37 -11.69 2.32
C PRO A 8 3.41 -10.21 2.76
N ALA A 9 4.42 -9.84 3.55
CA ALA A 9 4.67 -8.45 3.90
C ALA A 9 5.15 -7.67 2.66
N VAL A 10 4.75 -6.41 2.55
CA VAL A 10 5.06 -5.56 1.38
C VAL A 10 6.15 -4.55 1.72
N GLU A 11 7.22 -4.52 0.93
CA GLU A 11 8.29 -3.52 1.05
C GLU A 11 7.97 -2.29 0.20
N THR A 12 8.04 -1.11 0.80
CA THR A 12 7.66 0.16 0.15
C THR A 12 8.82 0.86 -0.57
N GLY A 13 10.05 0.37 -0.39
CA GLY A 13 11.27 1.00 -0.89
C GLY A 13 11.70 2.27 -0.13
N GLU A 14 11.03 2.60 0.98
CA GLU A 14 11.43 3.71 1.84
C GLU A 14 12.71 3.39 2.63
N THR A 15 13.64 4.34 2.65
CA THR A 15 14.99 4.18 3.25
C THR A 15 15.01 4.23 4.78
N GLY A 16 13.87 4.46 5.43
CA GLY A 16 13.70 4.38 6.89
C GLY A 16 12.28 4.73 7.34
N GLY A 17 11.85 4.21 8.50
CA GLY A 17 10.55 4.52 9.12
C GLY A 17 9.60 3.32 9.29
N LEU A 18 8.46 3.56 9.95
CA LEU A 18 7.39 2.58 10.19
C LEU A 18 6.75 2.01 8.93
N HIS A 19 6.92 2.70 7.79
CA HIS A 19 6.32 2.33 6.52
C HIS A 19 7.26 1.54 5.60
N ARG A 20 8.50 1.26 6.01
CA ARG A 20 9.46 0.45 5.20
C ARG A 20 8.89 -0.92 4.83
N THR A 21 8.17 -1.54 5.76
CA THR A 21 7.58 -2.87 5.59
C THR A 21 6.17 -2.86 6.14
N LEU A 22 5.21 -3.14 5.27
CA LEU A 22 3.79 -3.19 5.60
C LEU A 22 3.40 -4.65 5.86
N THR A 23 3.14 -4.97 7.13
CA THR A 23 2.82 -6.34 7.58
C THR A 23 1.34 -6.54 7.89
N THR A 24 0.56 -5.46 7.95
CA THR A 24 -0.85 -5.45 8.32
C THR A 24 -1.64 -4.55 7.41
N LEU A 25 -2.89 -4.91 7.14
CA LEU A 25 -3.78 -4.17 6.27
C LEU A 25 -4.06 -2.75 6.79
N GLU A 26 -4.10 -2.56 8.11
CA GLU A 26 -4.17 -1.22 8.72
C GLU A 26 -2.94 -0.36 8.39
N ALA A 27 -1.72 -0.91 8.50
CA ALA A 27 -0.51 -0.19 8.13
C ALA A 27 -0.49 0.18 6.63
N ALA A 28 -1.01 -0.69 5.77
CA ALA A 28 -1.15 -0.38 4.35
C ALA A 28 -2.19 0.70 4.07
N LEU A 29 -3.30 0.73 4.81
CA LEU A 29 -4.30 1.80 4.72
C LEU A 29 -3.73 3.15 5.15
N ASP A 30 -3.03 3.18 6.30
CA ASP A 30 -2.34 4.37 6.80
C ASP A 30 -1.31 4.87 5.79
N TYR A 31 -0.49 3.97 5.25
CA TYR A 31 0.47 4.31 4.21
C TYR A 31 -0.17 4.86 2.94
N ALA A 32 -1.22 4.21 2.44
CA ALA A 32 -1.95 4.67 1.25
C ALA A 32 -2.64 6.02 1.48
N LEU A 33 -3.13 6.28 2.70
CA LEU A 33 -3.68 7.57 3.12
C LEU A 33 -2.61 8.67 3.06
N VAL A 34 -1.44 8.44 3.67
CA VAL A 34 -0.32 9.38 3.64
C VAL A 34 0.12 9.66 2.19
N LYS A 35 0.21 8.61 1.36
CA LYS A 35 0.63 8.75 -0.03
C LYS A 35 -0.38 9.50 -0.90
N LYS A 36 -1.69 9.28 -0.74
CA LYS A 36 -2.70 10.05 -1.50
C LYS A 36 -2.79 11.52 -1.07
N GLU A 37 -2.52 11.84 0.20
CA GLU A 37 -2.61 13.22 0.73
C GLU A 37 -1.33 14.02 0.49
N SER A 38 -0.20 13.36 0.26
CA SER A 38 1.08 14.00 0.01
C SER A 38 1.17 14.52 -1.42
N GLU A 39 1.35 15.84 -1.57
CA GLU A 39 1.54 16.54 -2.86
C GLU A 39 2.81 16.09 -3.61
N HIS A 40 3.78 15.52 -2.89
CA HIS A 40 5.03 15.02 -3.45
C HIS A 40 4.94 13.58 -3.97
N THR A 41 3.81 12.90 -3.75
CA THR A 41 3.65 11.53 -4.20
C THR A 41 3.27 11.52 -5.69
N PRO A 42 4.03 10.82 -6.54
CA PRO A 42 3.62 10.61 -7.92
C PRO A 42 2.38 9.70 -7.99
N ASN A 43 1.47 9.99 -8.91
CA ASN A 43 0.22 9.24 -9.16
C ASN A 43 -0.73 9.16 -7.94
N PRO A 44 -1.20 10.30 -7.40
CA PRO A 44 -2.14 10.32 -6.26
C PRO A 44 -3.46 9.58 -6.55
N GLU A 45 -3.89 9.55 -7.82
CA GLU A 45 -5.06 8.79 -8.27
C GLU A 45 -4.90 7.27 -8.06
N THR A 46 -3.70 6.73 -8.31
CA THR A 46 -3.39 5.31 -8.07
C THR A 46 -3.45 5.00 -6.58
N TRP A 47 -2.98 5.92 -5.73
CA TRP A 47 -3.05 5.78 -4.27
C TRP A 47 -4.48 5.87 -3.74
N GLN A 48 -5.33 6.71 -4.35
CA GLN A 48 -6.76 6.76 -4.02
C GLN A 48 -7.47 5.45 -4.34
N VAL A 49 -7.23 4.86 -5.52
CA VAL A 49 -7.79 3.55 -5.88
C VAL A 49 -7.28 2.47 -4.91
N THR A 50 -5.99 2.48 -4.60
CA THR A 50 -5.36 1.53 -3.67
C THR A 50 -5.97 1.62 -2.27
N PHE A 51 -6.20 2.84 -1.77
CA PHE A 51 -6.87 3.07 -0.48
C PHE A 51 -8.29 2.49 -0.47
N ASN A 52 -9.07 2.68 -1.53
CA ASN A 52 -10.43 2.14 -1.61
C ASN A 52 -10.44 0.61 -1.59
N VAL A 53 -9.56 -0.04 -2.36
CA VAL A 53 -9.45 -1.51 -2.39
C VAL A 53 -9.02 -2.07 -1.03
N LEU A 54 -8.08 -1.40 -0.35
CA LEU A 54 -7.69 -1.77 1.01
C LEU A 54 -8.85 -1.59 1.99
N ALA A 55 -9.60 -0.51 1.90
CA ALA A 55 -10.73 -0.25 2.80
C ALA A 55 -11.86 -1.29 2.61
N GLU A 56 -12.11 -1.69 1.37
CA GLU A 56 -13.05 -2.75 1.03
C GLU A 56 -12.58 -4.10 1.59
N ALA A 57 -11.29 -4.44 1.44
CA ALA A 57 -10.72 -5.66 2.00
C ALA A 57 -10.77 -5.69 3.53
N ALA A 58 -10.53 -4.55 4.20
CA ALA A 58 -10.66 -4.41 5.65
C ALA A 58 -12.10 -4.67 6.13
N ASN A 59 -13.09 -4.22 5.35
CA ASN A 59 -14.50 -4.36 5.70
C ASN A 59 -15.03 -5.78 5.41
N SER A 60 -14.69 -6.34 4.24
CA SER A 60 -15.16 -7.65 3.79
C SER A 60 -14.56 -8.83 4.57
N HIS A 61 -13.37 -8.67 5.17
CA HIS A 61 -12.63 -9.74 5.85
C HIS A 61 -12.40 -11.01 5.00
N ASN A 62 -12.56 -10.89 3.69
CA ASN A 62 -12.49 -12.00 2.75
C ASN A 62 -11.05 -12.13 2.26
N PRO A 63 -10.44 -13.32 2.34
CA PRO A 63 -9.06 -13.53 1.91
C PRO A 63 -8.82 -13.20 0.43
N ALA A 64 -9.84 -13.33 -0.43
CA ALA A 64 -9.73 -12.94 -1.83
C ALA A 64 -9.54 -11.43 -2.00
N ASP A 65 -10.29 -10.63 -1.25
CA ASP A 65 -10.19 -9.16 -1.26
C ASP A 65 -8.86 -8.70 -0.66
N VAL A 66 -8.37 -9.37 0.39
CA VAL A 66 -7.04 -9.11 0.97
C VAL A 66 -5.93 -9.37 -0.05
N ALA A 67 -6.02 -10.46 -0.82
CA ALA A 67 -5.05 -10.77 -1.88
C ALA A 67 -5.10 -9.74 -3.03
N ALA A 68 -6.30 -9.30 -3.43
CA ALA A 68 -6.47 -8.25 -4.43
C ALA A 68 -5.88 -6.90 -3.95
N ALA A 69 -6.15 -6.54 -2.69
CA ALA A 69 -5.61 -5.34 -2.07
C ALA A 69 -4.08 -5.38 -1.96
N HIS A 70 -3.51 -6.54 -1.60
CA HIS A 70 -2.07 -6.76 -1.59
C HIS A 70 -1.45 -6.56 -2.98
N ALA A 71 -2.05 -7.13 -4.02
CA ALA A 71 -1.57 -6.98 -5.40
C ALA A 71 -1.64 -5.52 -5.87
N GLN A 72 -2.74 -4.82 -5.56
CA GLN A 72 -2.93 -3.42 -5.89
C GLN A 72 -1.91 -2.52 -5.18
N LEU A 73 -1.67 -2.77 -3.89
CA LEU A 73 -0.66 -2.06 -3.09
C LEU A 73 0.75 -2.24 -3.66
N THR A 74 1.13 -3.48 -3.98
CA THR A 74 2.44 -3.78 -4.58
C THR A 74 2.63 -3.05 -5.90
N LYS A 75 1.57 -3.00 -6.73
CA LYS A 75 1.58 -2.27 -7.99
C LYS A 75 1.76 -0.76 -7.77
N ALA A 76 0.98 -0.16 -6.87
CA ALA A 76 1.06 1.27 -6.57
C ALA A 76 2.45 1.68 -6.06
N ILE A 77 3.04 0.87 -5.19
CA ILE A 77 4.42 1.05 -4.71
C ILE A 77 5.41 0.98 -5.88
N GLY A 78 5.31 -0.06 -6.73
CA GLY A 78 6.19 -0.20 -7.89
C GLY A 78 6.09 0.96 -8.89
N GLU A 79 4.87 1.47 -9.12
CA GLU A 79 4.64 2.66 -9.95
C GLU A 79 5.24 3.92 -9.34
N THR A 80 5.13 4.06 -8.01
CA THR A 80 5.70 5.19 -7.26
C THR A 80 7.23 5.15 -7.30
N LEU A 81 7.84 4.00 -7.02
CA LEU A 81 9.30 3.81 -7.08
C LEU A 81 9.86 4.03 -8.48
N ARG A 82 9.13 3.61 -9.53
CA ARG A 82 9.48 3.89 -10.92
C ARG A 82 9.41 5.39 -11.22
N ALA A 83 8.35 6.07 -10.79
CA ALA A 83 8.19 7.50 -11.02
C ALA A 83 9.22 8.34 -10.25
N GLU A 84 9.64 7.90 -9.06
CA GLU A 84 10.72 8.53 -8.28
C GLU A 84 12.13 8.20 -8.81
N GLY A 85 12.26 7.35 -9.84
CA GLY A 85 13.56 6.91 -10.36
C GLY A 85 14.35 6.02 -9.38
N LYS A 86 13.68 5.43 -8.38
CA LYS A 86 14.27 4.57 -7.34
C LYS A 86 14.22 3.07 -7.68
N GLN A 87 13.98 2.70 -8.94
CA GLN A 87 14.03 1.29 -9.33
C GLN A 87 15.45 0.73 -9.13
N PRO A 88 15.61 -0.43 -8.46
CA PRO A 88 16.84 -1.20 -8.60
C PRO A 88 16.91 -1.70 -10.05
N TYR A 89 18.06 -1.46 -10.68
CA TYR A 89 18.44 -2.09 -11.95
C TYR A 89 18.56 -3.60 -11.80
#